data_AF-A0A842S8T3-F1
#
_entry.id   AF-A0A842S8T3-F1
#
_cell.length_a   1.000
_cell.length_b   1.000
_cell.length_c   1.000
_cell.angle_alpha   90.00
_cell.angle_beta   90.00
_cell.angle_gamma   90.00
#
_symmetry.space_group_name_H-M   'P 1'
#
loop_
_entity.id
_entity.type
_entity.pdbx_description
1 polymer ?
#
loop_
_entity_poly.entity_id
_entity_poly.type
_entity_poly.pdbx_seq_one_letter_code
_entity_poly.pdbx_strand_id
1 'polypeptide(L)'
;MDQFFTIYTYTPWDNLNNNKLSKVRLLSLLSLFNKYPVIEPEFFDDLQSNIHRNKNYSQIKSIKRIVGPNKEDYIIKDWNFLWAMDLQKRIYQILFQKTGPDNASGIFAAIAPPELAKLLSQHKKEALLRIFSLLNNPEKLKFVLLLKAKGKSIAEEQQKFDIKDENLEKMKIMEYLKTIPNVDGQWFPNFAPKCPVCNAQLTSIKGYRVGFGKLVCSRCGYEKNKNP
;
A
#
# COMPACT_ATOMS: atom_id res chain seq x y z
N MET A 1 -23.48 -11.51 -10.75
CA MET A 1 -22.67 -12.56 -10.07
C MET A 1 -21.98 -11.91 -8.89
N ASP A 2 -22.30 -12.38 -7.68
CA ASP A 2 -21.83 -11.78 -6.43
C ASP A 2 -20.44 -12.30 -6.04
N GLN A 3 -19.39 -11.87 -6.74
CA GLN A 3 -18.01 -12.25 -6.41
C GLN A 3 -17.47 -11.38 -5.26
N PHE A 4 -17.74 -11.78 -4.02
CA PHE A 4 -17.29 -11.04 -2.84
C PHE A 4 -16.28 -11.83 -2.00
N PHE A 5 -15.25 -11.14 -1.54
CA PHE A 5 -14.48 -11.57 -0.39
C PHE A 5 -15.24 -11.23 0.89
N THR A 6 -15.17 -12.14 1.87
CA THR A 6 -15.71 -11.93 3.21
C THR A 6 -14.59 -11.97 4.23
N ILE A 7 -14.45 -10.90 5.01
CA ILE A 7 -13.46 -10.80 6.09
C ILE A 7 -14.18 -10.88 7.42
N TYR A 8 -13.72 -11.76 8.30
CA TYR A 8 -14.10 -11.82 9.70
C TYR A 8 -13.00 -11.19 10.53
N THR A 9 -13.31 -10.10 11.22
CA THR A 9 -12.37 -9.33 12.02
C THR A 9 -12.99 -8.91 13.34
N TYR A 10 -12.20 -8.86 14.40
CA TYR A 10 -12.60 -8.12 15.60
C TYR A 10 -12.59 -6.61 15.30
N THR A 11 -13.44 -5.87 16.02
CA THR A 11 -13.57 -4.41 15.92
C THR A 11 -13.03 -3.76 17.20
N PRO A 12 -11.71 -3.69 17.38
CA PRO A 12 -11.11 -3.13 18.60
C PRO A 12 -11.39 -1.62 18.80
N TRP A 13 -11.92 -0.95 17.76
CA TRP A 13 -12.42 0.43 17.85
C TRP A 13 -13.87 0.52 18.36
N ASP A 14 -14.57 -0.61 18.45
CA ASP A 14 -15.90 -0.73 19.06
C ASP A 14 -15.74 -1.42 20.41
N ASN A 15 -15.44 -0.60 21.43
CA ASN A 15 -15.17 -1.06 22.80
C ASN A 15 -16.30 -1.91 23.40
N LEU A 16 -17.53 -1.78 22.88
CA LEU A 16 -18.70 -2.55 23.32
C LEU A 16 -18.71 -3.97 22.75
N ASN A 17 -17.98 -4.22 21.65
CA ASN A 17 -18.00 -5.47 20.88
C ASN A 17 -16.60 -6.08 20.68
N ASN A 18 -15.66 -5.83 21.59
CA ASN A 18 -14.27 -6.29 21.48
C ASN A 18 -14.11 -7.81 21.27
N ASN A 19 -15.09 -8.61 21.70
CA ASN A 19 -15.11 -10.07 21.55
C ASN A 19 -16.03 -10.58 20.43
N LYS A 20 -16.74 -9.70 19.72
CA LYS A 20 -17.65 -10.07 18.64
C LYS A 20 -16.93 -9.96 17.29
N LEU A 21 -17.03 -11.02 16.49
CA LEU A 21 -16.53 -10.99 15.12
C LEU A 21 -17.48 -10.19 14.23
N SER A 22 -16.94 -9.17 13.57
CA SER A 22 -17.63 -8.43 12.52
C SER A 22 -17.32 -9.02 11.16
N LYS A 23 -18.32 -8.93 10.27
CA LYS A 23 -18.24 -9.42 8.89
C LYS A 23 -18.22 -8.24 7.93
N VAL A 24 -17.19 -8.16 7.10
CA VAL A 24 -17.05 -7.15 6.04
C VAL A 24 -17.07 -7.85 4.69
N ARG A 25 -17.84 -7.34 3.74
CA ARG A 25 -17.90 -7.86 2.36
C ARG A 25 -17.24 -6.86 1.41
N LEU A 26 -16.37 -7.36 0.55
CA LEU A 26 -15.62 -6.58 -0.42
C LEU A 26 -15.79 -7.19 -1.80
N LEU A 27 -15.99 -6.36 -2.83
CA LEU A 27 -16.13 -6.84 -4.21
C LEU A 27 -14.77 -7.31 -4.72
N SER A 28 -14.71 -8.50 -5.30
CA SER A 28 -13.50 -9.04 -5.93
C SER A 28 -13.10 -8.18 -7.14
N LEU A 29 -11.82 -7.80 -7.22
CA LEU A 29 -11.31 -7.08 -8.38
C LEU A 29 -11.24 -7.91 -9.65
N LEU A 30 -11.24 -9.24 -9.55
CA LEU A 30 -11.36 -10.11 -10.71
C LEU A 30 -12.63 -9.79 -11.51
N SER A 31 -13.72 -9.44 -10.83
CA SER A 31 -14.98 -9.03 -11.47
C SER A 31 -14.90 -7.68 -12.20
N LEU A 32 -13.92 -6.83 -11.88
CA LEU A 32 -13.77 -5.49 -12.45
C LEU A 32 -12.72 -5.44 -13.57
N PHE A 33 -11.61 -6.15 -13.39
CA PHE A 33 -10.43 -6.06 -14.26
C PHE A 33 -10.14 -7.37 -15.02
N ASN A 34 -10.88 -8.45 -14.77
CA ASN A 34 -10.58 -9.81 -15.20
C ASN A 34 -9.22 -10.36 -14.72
N LYS A 35 -8.46 -9.56 -13.98
CA LYS A 35 -7.16 -9.86 -13.38
C LYS A 35 -7.02 -9.14 -12.05
N TYR A 36 -6.11 -9.61 -11.20
CA TYR A 36 -5.75 -8.90 -9.98
C TYR A 36 -4.55 -7.98 -10.23
N PRO A 37 -4.67 -6.67 -9.95
CA PRO A 37 -3.55 -5.75 -9.97
C PRO A 37 -2.49 -6.16 -8.95
N VAL A 38 -1.23 -6.19 -9.35
CA VAL A 38 -0.08 -6.32 -8.43
C VAL A 38 0.44 -4.92 -8.13
N ILE A 39 0.48 -4.61 -6.83
CA ILE A 39 0.95 -3.36 -6.26
C ILE A 39 2.41 -3.51 -5.85
N GLU A 40 3.21 -2.52 -6.20
CA GLU A 40 4.64 -2.54 -5.96
C GLU A 40 4.99 -2.36 -4.46
N PRO A 41 6.14 -2.88 -3.99
CA PRO A 41 6.54 -2.84 -2.58
C PRO A 41 6.57 -1.44 -1.98
N GLU A 42 6.96 -0.43 -2.77
CA GLU A 42 7.15 0.96 -2.35
C GLU A 42 5.88 1.55 -1.73
N PHE A 43 4.71 1.19 -2.26
CA PHE A 43 3.43 1.60 -1.67
C PHE A 43 3.29 1.12 -0.22
N PHE A 44 3.69 -0.13 0.04
CA PHE A 44 3.61 -0.73 1.37
C PHE A 44 4.67 -0.17 2.30
N ASP A 45 5.86 0.15 1.80
CA ASP A 45 6.93 0.77 2.57
C ASP A 45 6.54 2.19 3.02
N ASP A 46 5.97 2.98 2.12
CA ASP A 46 5.43 4.31 2.43
C ASP A 46 4.28 4.22 3.44
N LEU A 47 3.36 3.26 3.25
CA LEU A 47 2.26 3.04 4.18
C LEU A 47 2.77 2.66 5.59
N GLN A 48 3.78 1.78 5.67
CA GLN A 48 4.41 1.41 6.93
C GLN A 48 5.12 2.62 7.55
N SER A 49 5.89 3.38 6.78
CA SER A 49 6.52 4.62 7.26
C SER A 49 5.48 5.58 7.85
N ASN A 50 4.34 5.75 7.17
CA ASN A 50 3.25 6.58 7.64
C ASN A 50 2.61 6.07 8.93
N ILE A 51 2.45 4.75 9.10
CA ILE A 51 1.98 4.12 10.34
C ILE A 51 2.91 4.43 11.53
N HIS A 52 4.23 4.50 11.31
CA HIS A 52 5.17 4.80 12.38
C HIS A 52 5.23 6.31 12.73
N ARG A 53 4.96 7.18 11.75
CA ARG A 53 5.18 8.64 11.90
C ARG A 53 3.92 9.45 12.18
N ASN A 54 2.75 8.99 11.74
CA ASN A 54 1.53 9.80 11.76
C ASN A 54 0.47 9.18 12.67
N LYS A 55 -0.09 9.99 13.58
CA LYS A 55 -1.06 9.52 14.59
C LYS A 55 -2.40 9.05 14.01
N ASN A 56 -2.77 9.54 12.82
CA ASN A 56 -3.97 9.12 12.10
C ASN A 56 -3.77 7.79 11.36
N TYR A 57 -2.57 7.19 11.39
CA TYR A 57 -2.30 5.87 10.83
C TYR A 57 -2.04 4.90 11.96
N SER A 58 -2.64 3.71 11.87
CA SER A 58 -2.40 2.68 12.87
C SER A 58 -2.55 1.28 12.28
N GLN A 59 -1.97 0.32 12.99
CA GLN A 59 -1.97 -1.07 12.59
C GLN A 59 -2.48 -1.93 13.73
N ILE A 60 -3.41 -2.85 13.44
CA ILE A 60 -4.03 -3.70 14.44
C ILE A 60 -4.09 -5.14 13.95
N LYS A 61 -3.80 -6.10 14.84
CA LYS A 61 -4.00 -7.53 14.56
C LYS A 61 -5.42 -7.91 14.94
N SER A 62 -6.30 -8.09 13.96
CA SER A 62 -7.73 -8.35 14.20
C SER A 62 -8.38 -9.36 13.26
N ILE A 63 -7.79 -9.62 12.09
CA ILE A 63 -8.34 -10.55 11.09
C ILE A 63 -8.30 -11.97 11.64
N LYS A 64 -9.42 -12.69 11.51
CA LYS A 64 -9.57 -14.07 11.98
C LYS A 64 -9.94 -15.08 10.89
N ARG A 65 -10.52 -14.64 9.77
CA ARG A 65 -10.85 -15.51 8.63
C ARG A 65 -11.06 -14.66 7.38
N ILE A 66 -10.65 -15.17 6.24
CA ILE A 66 -10.94 -14.57 4.94
C ILE A 66 -11.51 -15.68 4.06
N VAL A 67 -12.68 -15.43 3.50
CA VAL A 67 -13.37 -16.32 2.57
C VAL A 67 -13.42 -15.67 1.20
N GLY A 68 -12.93 -16.38 0.18
CA GLY A 68 -12.93 -15.94 -1.21
C GLY A 68 -14.31 -16.03 -1.88
N PRO A 69 -14.43 -15.53 -3.12
CA PRO A 69 -15.68 -15.49 -3.87
C PRO A 69 -16.29 -16.86 -4.18
N ASN A 70 -15.49 -17.94 -4.24
CA ASN A 70 -15.98 -19.31 -4.47
C ASN A 70 -16.09 -20.11 -3.16
N LYS A 71 -16.16 -19.42 -2.01
CA LYS A 71 -16.25 -19.97 -0.64
C LYS A 71 -14.97 -20.65 -0.13
N GLU A 72 -13.83 -20.39 -0.75
CA GLU A 72 -12.54 -20.87 -0.32
C GLU A 72 -12.04 -20.14 0.94
N ASP A 73 -11.57 -20.90 1.92
CA ASP A 73 -10.97 -20.37 3.14
C ASP A 73 -9.47 -20.18 2.96
N TYR A 74 -8.95 -18.99 3.25
CA TYR A 74 -7.54 -18.68 3.05
C TYR A 74 -6.72 -18.64 4.34
N ILE A 75 -5.45 -19.00 4.20
CA ILE A 75 -4.42 -18.70 5.21
C ILE A 75 -4.31 -17.18 5.34
N ILE A 76 -4.61 -16.65 6.52
CA ILE A 76 -4.74 -15.21 6.75
C ILE A 76 -3.41 -14.46 6.92
N LYS A 77 -2.28 -15.17 7.11
CA LYS A 77 -0.98 -14.59 7.54
C LYS A 77 -0.53 -13.41 6.66
N ASP A 78 -0.67 -13.56 5.36
CA ASP A 78 -0.13 -12.61 4.37
C ASP A 78 -1.19 -11.59 3.90
N TRP A 79 -2.38 -11.63 4.48
CA TRP A 79 -3.46 -10.71 4.13
C TRP A 79 -3.44 -9.46 4.98
N ASN A 80 -3.70 -8.33 4.33
CA ASN A 80 -3.85 -7.03 4.94
C ASN A 80 -5.16 -6.41 4.48
N PHE A 81 -5.98 -5.97 5.44
CA PHE A 81 -7.19 -5.21 5.16
C PHE A 81 -6.98 -3.76 5.57
N LEU A 82 -6.96 -2.87 4.59
CA LEU A 82 -6.83 -1.43 4.80
C LEU A 82 -8.23 -0.82 4.87
N TRP A 83 -8.49 -0.10 5.94
CA TRP A 83 -9.70 0.71 6.12
C TRP A 83 -9.31 2.15 6.40
N ALA A 84 -9.71 3.06 5.53
CA ALA A 84 -9.37 4.47 5.65
C ALA A 84 -10.60 5.35 5.44
N MET A 85 -10.48 6.58 5.94
CA MET A 85 -11.43 7.66 5.69
C MET A 85 -10.66 8.94 5.43
N ASP A 86 -11.04 9.68 4.40
CA ASP A 86 -10.47 10.98 4.13
C ASP A 86 -11.16 12.12 4.90
N LEU A 87 -10.64 13.34 4.78
CA LEU A 87 -11.24 14.52 5.41
C LEU A 87 -12.63 14.87 4.84
N GLN A 88 -12.96 14.38 3.64
CA GLN A 88 -14.28 14.52 3.01
C GLN A 88 -15.26 13.40 3.43
N LYS A 89 -14.89 12.57 4.41
CA LYS A 89 -15.67 11.44 4.93
C LYS A 89 -15.93 10.33 3.90
N ARG A 90 -15.13 10.25 2.83
CA ARG A 90 -15.15 9.13 1.89
C ARG A 90 -14.41 7.95 2.48
N ILE A 91 -14.98 6.76 2.37
CA ILE A 91 -14.45 5.52 2.95
C ILE A 91 -13.73 4.72 1.87
N TYR A 92 -12.59 4.14 2.25
CA TYR A 92 -11.79 3.26 1.42
C TYR A 92 -11.56 1.96 2.18
N GLN A 93 -12.02 0.84 1.61
CA GLN A 93 -11.84 -0.49 2.18
C GLN A 93 -11.22 -1.39 1.11
N ILE A 94 -10.03 -1.91 1.42
CA ILE A 94 -9.15 -2.50 0.42
C ILE A 94 -8.49 -3.73 1.03
N LEU A 95 -8.56 -4.85 0.31
CA LEU A 95 -7.94 -6.11 0.72
C LEU A 95 -6.76 -6.44 -0.18
N PHE A 96 -5.61 -6.65 0.45
CA PHE A 96 -4.37 -7.06 -0.20
C PHE A 96 -3.89 -8.41 0.32
N GLN A 97 -3.26 -9.19 -0.54
CA GLN A 97 -2.40 -10.31 -0.15
C GLN A 97 -0.94 -9.98 -0.50
N LYS A 98 -0.03 -10.05 0.47
CA LYS A 98 1.41 -9.90 0.20
C LYS A 98 1.97 -11.14 -0.50
N THR A 99 2.83 -10.93 -1.48
CA THR A 99 3.55 -11.97 -2.21
C THR A 99 5.03 -11.98 -1.84
N GLY A 100 5.44 -12.85 -0.91
CA GLY A 100 6.83 -13.05 -0.48
C GLY A 100 7.16 -12.56 0.94
N PRO A 101 8.33 -12.93 1.50
CA PRO A 101 8.87 -12.36 2.74
C PRO A 101 9.54 -11.00 2.47
N ASP A 102 9.34 -10.03 3.38
CA ASP A 102 9.97 -8.70 3.49
C ASP A 102 10.27 -7.93 2.18
N ASN A 103 9.55 -6.82 1.95
CA ASN A 103 9.48 -6.03 0.69
C ASN A 103 8.69 -6.69 -0.45
N ALA A 104 7.71 -7.50 -0.08
CA ALA A 104 6.77 -8.13 -0.98
C ALA A 104 5.82 -7.13 -1.66
N SER A 105 5.68 -7.26 -2.99
CA SER A 105 4.53 -6.75 -3.73
C SER A 105 3.22 -7.26 -3.12
N GLY A 106 2.11 -6.61 -3.41
CA GLY A 106 0.80 -7.00 -2.90
C GLY A 106 -0.21 -7.16 -4.01
N ILE A 107 -0.89 -8.29 -4.04
CA ILE A 107 -2.03 -8.51 -4.91
C ILE A 107 -3.22 -7.72 -4.34
N PHE A 108 -3.76 -6.80 -5.15
CA PHE A 108 -5.00 -6.11 -4.83
C PHE A 108 -6.17 -7.04 -5.15
N ALA A 109 -6.79 -7.62 -4.12
CA ALA A 109 -7.79 -8.66 -4.26
C ALA A 109 -9.22 -8.13 -4.28
N ALA A 110 -9.57 -7.20 -3.40
CA ALA A 110 -10.98 -6.79 -3.24
C ALA A 110 -11.16 -5.38 -2.69
N ILE A 111 -12.28 -4.74 -3.04
CA ILE A 111 -12.55 -3.33 -2.72
C ILE A 111 -13.99 -3.08 -2.24
N ALA A 112 -14.15 -2.08 -1.38
CA ALA A 112 -15.41 -1.46 -1.00
C ALA A 112 -15.19 0.04 -0.65
N PRO A 113 -16.23 0.87 -0.62
CA PRO A 113 -17.64 0.55 -0.90
C PRO A 113 -17.92 0.42 -2.43
N PRO A 114 -19.13 0.00 -2.85
CA PRO A 114 -19.47 -0.20 -4.27
C PRO A 114 -19.22 1.02 -5.17
N GLU A 115 -19.34 2.23 -4.62
CA GLU A 115 -19.05 3.48 -5.34
C GLU A 115 -17.57 3.56 -5.74
N LEU A 116 -16.68 3.04 -4.89
CA LEU A 116 -15.24 2.97 -5.18
C LEU A 116 -14.95 1.93 -6.27
N ALA A 117 -15.66 0.80 -6.26
CA ALA A 117 -15.61 -0.18 -7.34
C ALA A 117 -16.08 0.42 -8.68
N LYS A 118 -17.17 1.22 -8.66
CA LYS A 118 -17.67 1.93 -9.83
C LYS A 118 -16.64 2.90 -10.39
N LEU A 119 -16.00 3.70 -9.51
CA LEU A 119 -14.92 4.61 -9.90
C LEU A 119 -13.76 3.85 -10.58
N LEU A 120 -13.35 2.72 -10.02
CA LEU A 120 -12.31 1.87 -10.61
C LEU A 120 -12.72 1.27 -11.94
N SER A 121 -13.97 0.85 -12.11
CA SER A 121 -14.44 0.31 -13.40
C SER A 121 -14.40 1.35 -14.52
N GLN A 122 -14.69 2.62 -14.20
CA GLN A 122 -14.77 3.72 -15.16
C GLN A 122 -13.38 4.26 -15.54
N HIS A 123 -12.50 4.43 -14.55
CA HIS A 123 -11.22 5.13 -14.73
C HIS A 123 -9.99 4.22 -14.59
N LYS A 124 -10.20 2.93 -14.26
CA LYS A 124 -9.19 1.87 -14.22
C LYS A 124 -7.93 2.29 -13.45
N LYS A 125 -6.78 2.29 -14.13
CA LYS A 125 -5.45 2.56 -13.58
C LYS A 125 -5.36 3.97 -12.96
N GLU A 126 -5.96 4.99 -13.58
CA GLU A 126 -5.88 6.36 -13.08
C GLU A 126 -6.54 6.51 -11.71
N ALA A 127 -7.70 5.87 -11.51
CA ALA A 127 -8.37 5.90 -10.22
C ALA A 127 -7.58 5.12 -9.17
N LEU A 128 -7.00 3.96 -9.50
CA LEU A 128 -6.12 3.21 -8.59
C LEU A 128 -4.99 4.08 -8.05
N LEU A 129 -4.32 4.79 -8.94
CA LEU A 129 -3.19 5.65 -8.59
C LEU A 129 -3.62 6.80 -7.69
N ARG A 130 -4.71 7.48 -8.03
CA ARG A 130 -5.25 8.56 -7.19
C ARG A 130 -5.63 8.06 -5.81
N ILE A 131 -6.22 6.87 -5.71
CA ILE A 131 -6.57 6.24 -4.43
C ILE A 131 -5.31 5.93 -3.64
N PHE A 132 -4.31 5.28 -4.21
CA PHE A 132 -3.08 4.91 -3.48
C PHE A 132 -2.24 6.13 -3.10
N SER A 133 -2.15 7.15 -3.95
CA SER A 133 -1.53 8.43 -3.60
C SER A 133 -2.26 9.14 -2.47
N LEU A 134 -3.60 9.10 -2.44
CA LEU A 134 -4.39 9.63 -1.33
C LEU A 134 -4.13 8.86 -0.04
N LEU A 135 -4.10 7.52 -0.10
CA LEU A 135 -3.87 6.66 1.07
C LEU A 135 -2.49 6.83 1.70
N ASN A 136 -1.50 7.27 0.93
CA ASN A 136 -0.16 7.62 1.43
C ASN A 136 0.02 9.11 1.73
N ASN A 137 -1.05 9.92 1.75
CA ASN A 137 -1.00 11.34 2.10
C ASN A 137 -1.66 11.59 3.48
N PRO A 138 -0.86 11.73 4.56
CA PRO A 138 -1.40 11.85 5.91
C PRO A 138 -2.21 13.12 6.15
N GLU A 139 -1.94 14.19 5.43
CA GLU A 139 -2.65 15.47 5.59
C GLU A 139 -4.08 15.42 5.06
N LYS A 140 -4.37 14.49 4.14
CA LYS A 140 -5.68 14.35 3.51
C LYS A 140 -6.55 13.28 4.14
N LEU A 141 -6.02 12.53 5.11
CA LEU A 141 -6.71 11.41 5.73
C LEU A 141 -7.13 11.72 7.16
N LYS A 142 -8.40 11.40 7.45
CA LYS A 142 -8.90 11.40 8.82
C LYS A 142 -8.34 10.23 9.60
N PHE A 143 -8.32 9.04 9.00
CA PHE A 143 -7.63 7.87 9.54
C PHE A 143 -7.26 6.85 8.47
N VAL A 144 -6.28 6.02 8.79
CA VAL A 144 -5.93 4.76 8.10
C VAL A 144 -5.70 3.67 9.14
N LEU A 145 -6.40 2.56 8.98
CA LEU A 145 -6.28 1.36 9.79
C LEU A 145 -5.82 0.21 8.91
N LEU A 146 -4.64 -0.32 9.20
CA LEU A 146 -4.14 -1.53 8.58
C LEU A 146 -4.41 -2.74 9.48
N LEU A 147 -5.38 -3.56 9.11
CA LEU A 147 -5.72 -4.77 9.85
C LEU A 147 -4.90 -5.95 9.32
N LYS A 148 -4.26 -6.66 10.25
CA LYS A 148 -3.44 -7.86 10.01
C LYS A 148 -4.04 -9.08 10.70
N ALA A 149 -3.54 -10.27 10.33
CA ALA A 149 -3.88 -11.52 10.98
C ALA A 149 -3.67 -11.48 12.51
N LYS A 150 -4.67 -11.98 13.26
CA LYS A 150 -4.61 -12.20 14.70
C LYS A 150 -4.47 -13.69 15.01
N GLY A 151 -3.24 -14.18 15.08
CA GLY A 151 -2.96 -15.60 15.32
C GLY A 151 -3.40 -16.48 14.15
N LYS A 152 -3.80 -17.73 14.44
CA LYS A 152 -4.32 -18.65 13.42
C LYS A 152 -5.75 -18.26 13.00
N SER A 153 -6.09 -18.59 11.75
CA SER A 153 -7.48 -18.48 11.28
C SER A 153 -8.39 -19.41 12.07
N ILE A 154 -9.66 -19.04 12.18
CA ILE A 154 -10.69 -19.85 12.86
C ILE A 154 -11.24 -20.98 11.97
N ALA A 155 -10.85 -21.04 10.69
CA ALA A 155 -11.21 -22.15 9.80
C ALA A 155 -10.25 -23.33 9.98
N GLU A 156 -10.79 -24.56 9.96
CA GLU A 156 -10.04 -25.80 10.12
C GLU A 156 -9.24 -26.15 8.86
N GLU A 157 -9.85 -26.01 7.68
CA GLU A 157 -9.20 -26.20 6.38
C GLU A 157 -8.88 -24.85 5.74
N GLN A 158 -7.61 -24.67 5.34
CA GLN A 158 -7.12 -23.41 4.78
C GLN A 158 -6.32 -23.66 3.52
N GLN A 159 -6.66 -22.92 2.47
CA GLN A 159 -5.97 -22.93 1.20
C GLN A 159 -4.96 -21.78 1.16
N LYS A 160 -3.84 -22.00 0.46
CA LYS A 160 -3.00 -20.90 0.02
C LYS A 160 -3.76 -20.18 -1.09
N PHE A 161 -3.83 -18.86 -1.01
CA PHE A 161 -4.30 -18.08 -2.15
C PHE A 161 -3.18 -18.08 -3.18
N ASP A 162 -3.32 -18.93 -4.19
CA ASP A 162 -2.34 -19.17 -5.24
C ASP A 162 -2.96 -18.74 -6.56
N ILE A 163 -2.57 -17.57 -7.05
CA ILE A 163 -3.08 -17.03 -8.31
C ILE A 163 -2.11 -17.43 -9.41
N LYS A 164 -2.60 -18.15 -10.43
CA LYS A 164 -1.84 -18.43 -11.66
C LYS A 164 -1.41 -17.11 -12.31
N ASP A 165 -0.16 -17.01 -12.75
CA ASP A 165 0.43 -15.78 -13.33
C ASP A 165 -0.44 -15.10 -14.41
N GLU A 166 -1.21 -15.89 -15.16
CA GLU A 166 -2.15 -15.42 -16.19
C GLU A 166 -3.21 -14.43 -15.67
N ASN A 167 -3.60 -14.58 -14.40
CA ASN A 167 -4.60 -13.79 -13.69
C ASN A 167 -3.99 -12.58 -12.95
N LEU A 168 -2.68 -12.37 -13.03
CA LEU A 168 -1.99 -11.23 -12.45
C LEU A 168 -1.71 -10.17 -13.52
N GLU A 169 -1.85 -8.90 -13.15
CA GLU A 169 -1.39 -7.78 -13.97
C GLU A 169 -0.42 -6.93 -13.14
N LYS A 170 0.87 -6.98 -13.48
CA LYS A 170 1.88 -6.12 -12.85
C LYS A 170 1.66 -4.68 -13.30
N MET A 171 1.12 -3.85 -12.40
CA MET A 171 1.02 -2.43 -12.65
C MET A 171 2.32 -1.77 -12.22
N LYS A 172 3.10 -1.28 -13.20
CA LYS A 172 4.22 -0.39 -12.93
C LYS A 172 3.70 0.99 -12.49
N ILE A 173 3.35 1.08 -11.22
CA ILE A 173 2.72 2.25 -10.61
C ILE A 173 3.77 3.35 -10.44
N MET A 174 4.97 2.99 -10.02
CA MET A 174 6.09 3.90 -9.83
C MET A 174 6.49 4.60 -11.12
N GLU A 175 6.59 3.90 -12.26
CA GLU A 175 6.91 4.52 -13.56
C GLU A 175 5.92 5.63 -13.95
N TYR A 176 4.64 5.45 -13.63
CA TYR A 176 3.61 6.46 -13.88
C TYR A 176 3.57 7.56 -12.80
N LEU A 177 3.78 7.23 -11.52
CA LEU A 177 3.92 8.23 -10.46
C LEU A 177 5.14 9.13 -10.67
N LYS A 178 6.21 8.63 -11.31
CA LYS A 178 7.33 9.47 -11.77
C LYS A 178 6.88 10.57 -12.72
N THR A 179 5.76 10.38 -13.43
CA THR A 179 5.27 11.34 -14.43
C THR A 179 4.28 12.36 -13.87
N ILE A 180 3.95 12.28 -12.58
CA ILE A 180 3.01 13.20 -11.93
C ILE A 180 3.76 14.05 -10.90
N PRO A 181 3.78 15.39 -11.02
CA PRO A 181 4.45 16.26 -10.07
C PRO A 181 3.78 16.20 -8.68
N ASN A 182 4.58 16.24 -7.62
CA ASN A 182 4.09 16.30 -6.24
C ASN A 182 3.44 17.67 -5.93
N VAL A 183 2.93 17.85 -4.70
CA VAL A 183 2.26 19.09 -4.26
C VAL A 183 3.12 20.35 -4.37
N ASP A 184 4.45 20.18 -4.49
CA ASP A 184 5.44 21.24 -4.68
C ASP A 184 5.92 21.37 -6.15
N GLY A 185 5.28 20.68 -7.10
CA GLY A 185 5.66 20.71 -8.52
C GLY A 185 6.90 19.87 -8.87
N GLN A 186 7.38 19.02 -7.96
CA GLN A 186 8.62 18.24 -8.12
C GLN A 186 8.32 16.78 -8.49
N TRP A 187 9.11 16.24 -9.41
CA TRP A 187 8.89 14.91 -10.00
C TRP A 187 9.29 13.74 -9.07
N PHE A 188 10.17 13.98 -8.09
CA PHE A 188 10.53 13.08 -6.97
C PHE A 188 11.06 13.90 -5.78
N PRO A 189 10.83 13.51 -4.51
CA PRO A 189 11.59 14.05 -3.40
C PRO A 189 13.06 13.66 -3.56
N ASN A 190 13.89 14.61 -3.97
CA ASN A 190 15.31 14.38 -4.14
C ASN A 190 15.96 14.31 -2.75
N PHE A 191 16.15 13.10 -2.20
CA PHE A 191 16.89 12.87 -0.95
C PHE A 191 18.40 13.14 -1.11
N ALA A 192 18.83 13.78 -2.20
CA ALA A 192 20.18 14.25 -2.38
C ALA A 192 20.55 15.21 -1.23
N PRO A 193 21.63 14.95 -0.48
CA PRO A 193 22.06 15.82 0.60
C PRO A 193 22.32 17.24 0.06
N LYS A 194 21.90 18.26 0.81
CA LYS A 194 22.17 19.66 0.46
C LYS A 194 23.59 20.03 0.82
N CYS A 195 24.21 20.87 -0.01
CA CYS A 195 25.50 21.46 0.27
C CYS A 195 25.38 22.38 1.51
N PRO A 196 26.19 22.20 2.55
CA PRO A 196 26.12 23.05 3.74
C PRO A 196 26.58 24.49 3.50
N VAL A 197 27.26 24.75 2.38
CA VAL A 197 27.81 26.07 2.04
C VAL A 197 26.82 26.92 1.25
N CYS A 198 26.25 26.37 0.18
CA CYS A 198 25.37 27.14 -0.73
C CYS A 198 23.94 26.60 -0.83
N ASN A 199 23.59 25.60 -0.02
CA ASN A 199 22.28 24.95 0.04
C ASN A 199 21.81 24.29 -1.27
N ALA A 200 22.67 24.24 -2.30
CA ALA A 200 22.41 23.54 -3.56
C ALA A 200 22.46 22.02 -3.37
N GLN A 201 21.76 21.28 -4.23
CA GLN A 201 21.79 19.81 -4.16
C GLN A 201 23.18 19.28 -4.51
N LEU A 202 23.70 18.36 -3.69
CA LEU A 202 24.94 17.63 -4.01
C LEU A 202 24.60 16.55 -5.04
N THR A 203 25.17 16.68 -6.23
CA THR A 203 25.04 15.68 -7.31
C THR A 203 26.25 14.77 -7.30
N SER A 204 26.07 13.45 -7.40
CA SER A 204 27.20 12.54 -7.62
C SER A 204 27.74 12.76 -9.04
N ILE A 205 29.00 13.15 -9.18
CA ILE A 205 29.69 13.12 -10.48
C ILE A 205 30.49 11.82 -10.58
N LYS A 206 30.44 11.22 -11.78
CA LYS A 206 31.02 9.94 -12.17
C LYS A 206 32.46 9.73 -11.71
N GLY A 207 32.67 8.59 -11.05
CA GLY A 207 33.97 7.94 -10.86
C GLY A 207 33.74 6.45 -10.65
N TYR A 208 33.62 5.71 -11.75
CA TYR A 208 33.52 4.25 -11.71
C TYR A 208 34.91 3.70 -11.42
N ARG A 209 35.18 3.33 -10.16
CA ARG A 209 36.10 2.27 -9.73
C ARG A 209 36.05 2.17 -8.20
N VAL A 210 35.40 1.10 -7.74
CA VAL A 210 35.59 0.42 -6.45
C VAL A 210 35.77 1.34 -5.22
N GLY A 211 34.67 1.59 -4.49
CA GLY A 211 34.74 1.78 -3.03
C GLY A 211 34.58 3.20 -2.46
N PHE A 212 34.74 4.31 -3.19
CA PHE A 212 34.67 5.65 -2.58
C PHE A 212 33.99 6.68 -3.50
N GLY A 213 32.71 6.97 -3.25
CA GLY A 213 31.97 8.04 -3.94
C GLY A 213 32.14 9.38 -3.21
N LYS A 214 32.69 10.40 -3.89
CA LYS A 214 32.81 11.77 -3.40
C LYS A 214 31.58 12.58 -3.84
N LEU A 215 30.87 13.19 -2.90
CA LEU A 215 29.76 14.08 -3.22
C LEU A 215 30.30 15.49 -3.41
N VAL A 216 30.14 16.06 -4.62
CA VAL A 216 30.64 17.40 -4.96
C VAL A 216 29.47 18.32 -5.28
N CYS A 217 29.50 19.53 -4.73
CA CYS A 217 28.53 20.58 -5.04
C CYS A 217 28.86 21.24 -6.38
N SER A 218 27.93 21.17 -7.33
CA SER A 218 28.08 21.78 -8.66
C SER A 218 28.08 23.32 -8.65
N ARG A 219 27.60 23.96 -7.57
CA ARG A 219 27.55 25.43 -7.47
C ARG A 219 28.77 26.06 -6.79
N CYS A 220 29.29 25.44 -5.74
CA CYS A 220 30.36 26.03 -4.94
C CYS A 220 31.59 25.12 -4.77
N GLY A 221 31.61 23.95 -5.42
CA GLY A 221 32.72 23.01 -5.36
C GLY A 221 32.89 22.29 -4.02
N TYR A 222 31.99 22.45 -3.05
CA TYR A 222 32.08 21.78 -1.75
C TYR A 222 32.08 20.26 -1.90
N GLU A 223 33.02 19.58 -1.26
CA GLU A 223 33.19 18.14 -1.36
C GLU A 223 32.98 17.46 0.01
N LYS A 224 32.11 16.47 0.06
CA LYS A 224 31.93 15.61 1.24
C LYS A 224 32.55 14.25 0.97
N ASN A 225 33.69 14.00 1.60
CA ASN A 225 34.24 12.64 1.68
C ASN A 225 33.39 11.85 2.67
N LYS A 226 32.87 10.68 2.27
CA LYS A 226 32.50 9.66 3.25
C LYS A 226 33.82 9.14 3.82
N ASN A 227 34.26 9.66 4.97
CA ASN A 227 35.24 8.94 5.77
C ASN A 227 34.60 7.60 6.24
N PRO A 228 35.43 6.55 6.41
CA PRO A 228 34.99 5.15 6.52
C PRO A 228 33.99 4.88 7.63
#